data_AF-A0A947VI09-F1
#
_entry.id   AF-A0A947VI09-F1
#
_cell.length_a   1.000
_cell.length_b   1.000
_cell.length_c   1.000
_cell.angle_alpha   90.00
_cell.angle_beta   90.00
_cell.angle_gamma   90.00
#
_symmetry.space_group_name_H-M   'P 1'
#
loop_
_entity.id
_entity.type
_entity.pdbx_description
1 polymer ?
#
loop_
_entity_poly.entity_id
_entity_poly.type
_entity_poly.pdbx_seq_one_letter_code
_entity_poly.pdbx_strand_id
1 'polypeptide(L)' 'IGGVVNSYHCIGLAADIKVKDISLIELLEICENIDFNGIGFYEKKNFLHLDVRPTKRTRWRE' A
#
# COMPACT_ATOMS: atom_id res chain seq x y z
N ILE A 1 -5.16 7.22 14.56
CA ILE A 1 -4.44 6.73 13.35
C ILE A 1 -3.46 5.61 13.67
N GLY A 2 -2.87 5.49 14.88
CA GLY A 2 -2.11 4.28 15.25
C GLY A 2 -0.90 3.98 14.36
N GLY A 3 -0.32 5.03 13.76
CA GLY A 3 0.80 4.91 12.83
C GLY A 3 2.09 4.50 13.52
N VAL A 4 3.00 3.90 12.76
CA VAL A 4 4.33 3.50 13.24
C VAL A 4 5.29 4.69 13.19
N VAL A 5 6.22 4.77 14.15
CA VAL A 5 7.15 5.91 14.35
C VAL A 5 8.06 6.18 13.14
N ASN A 6 8.18 5.25 12.19
CA ASN A 6 8.96 5.39 10.96
C ASN A 6 8.11 5.13 9.70
N SER A 7 6.87 5.61 9.70
CA SER A 7 5.98 5.42 8.54
C SER A 7 6.46 6.25 7.33
N TYR A 8 6.52 5.62 6.16
CA TYR A 8 6.84 6.29 4.89
C TYR A 8 5.83 7.37 4.50
N HIS A 9 4.62 7.34 5.08
CA HIS A 9 3.63 8.41 4.97
C HIS A 9 4.15 9.75 5.50
N CYS A 10 4.95 9.73 6.58
CA CYS A 10 5.46 10.94 7.22
C CYS A 10 6.50 11.69 6.36
N ILE A 11 7.07 11.01 5.37
CA ILE A 11 8.08 11.58 4.46
C ILE A 11 7.59 11.63 3.01
N GLY A 12 6.29 11.42 2.76
CA GLY A 12 5.69 11.55 1.43
C GLY A 12 6.05 10.44 0.45
N LEU A 13 6.51 9.27 0.93
CA LEU A 13 6.86 8.12 0.08
C LEU A 13 5.77 7.04 0.04
N ALA A 14 4.68 7.20 0.79
CA ALA A 14 3.58 6.24 0.83
C ALA A 14 2.21 6.91 0.66
N ALA A 15 1.26 6.13 0.17
CA ALA A 15 -0.15 6.48 0.07
C ALA A 15 -1.02 5.27 0.37
N ASP A 16 -2.13 5.50 1.06
CA ASP A 16 -3.18 4.50 1.26
C ASP A 16 -4.31 4.84 0.29
N ILE A 17 -4.66 3.91 -0.60
CA ILE A 17 -5.61 4.14 -1.68
C ILE A 17 -6.79 3.18 -1.64
N LYS A 18 -7.93 3.66 -2.14
CA LYS A 18 -9.12 2.90 -2.46
C LYS A 18 -9.77 3.56 -3.67
N VAL A 19 -10.25 2.77 -4.61
CA VAL A 19 -10.96 3.26 -5.79
C VAL A 19 -12.42 2.81 -5.71
N LYS A 20 -13.37 3.73 -5.96
CA LYS A 20 -14.80 3.52 -5.69
C LYS A 20 -15.38 2.29 -6.39
N ASP A 21 -14.93 2.02 -7.61
CA ASP A 21 -15.51 1.03 -8.51
C ASP A 21 -14.54 -0.10 -8.89
N ILE A 22 -13.39 -0.19 -8.19
CA ILE A 22 -12.41 -1.25 -8.38
C ILE A 22 -12.31 -2.02 -7.07
N SER A 23 -12.42 -3.35 -7.15
CA SER A 23 -12.29 -4.20 -5.96
C SER A 23 -10.86 -4.11 -5.41
N LEU A 24 -10.67 -4.32 -4.11
CA LEU A 24 -9.34 -4.20 -3.52
C LEU A 24 -8.35 -5.23 -4.09
N ILE A 25 -8.85 -6.40 -4.49
CA ILE A 25 -8.07 -7.48 -5.11
C ILE A 25 -7.64 -7.08 -6.52
N GLU A 26 -8.56 -6.57 -7.33
CA GLU A 26 -8.24 -6.06 -8.68
C GLU A 26 -7.26 -4.89 -8.61
N LEU A 27 -7.44 -3.98 -7.64
CA LEU A 27 -6.48 -2.89 -7.41
C LEU A 27 -5.09 -3.41 -7.02
N LEU A 28 -5.02 -4.46 -6.20
CA LEU A 28 -3.77 -5.12 -5.86
C LEU A 28 -3.09 -5.72 -7.10
N GLU A 29 -3.82 -6.44 -7.94
CA GLU A 29 -3.28 -7.03 -9.18
C GLU A 29 -2.73 -5.95 -10.12
N ILE A 30 -3.43 -4.82 -10.25
CA ILE A 30 -2.94 -3.66 -11.01
C ILE A 30 -1.63 -3.15 -10.40
N CYS A 31 -1.60 -2.92 -9.09
CA CYS A 31 -0.43 -2.37 -8.40
C CYS A 31 0.77 -3.32 -8.34
N GLU A 32 0.57 -4.64 -8.38
CA GLU A 32 1.65 -5.64 -8.46
C GLU A 32 2.43 -5.55 -9.77
N ASN A 33 1.79 -5.07 -10.84
CA ASN A 33 2.41 -4.82 -12.14
C ASN A 33 3.07 -3.43 -12.24
N ILE A 34 2.99 -2.61 -11.19
CA ILE A 34 3.62 -1.29 -11.08
C ILE A 34 4.88 -1.40 -10.21
N ASP A 35 5.84 -0.50 -10.41
CA ASP A 35 7.14 -0.48 -9.71
C ASP A 35 7.06 0.06 -8.26
N PHE A 36 6.06 -0.38 -7.49
CA PHE A 36 5.98 -0.06 -6.06
C PHE A 36 6.92 -0.96 -5.24
N ASN A 37 7.68 -0.36 -4.32
CA ASN A 37 8.59 -1.11 -3.45
C ASN A 37 7.88 -1.67 -2.21
N GLY A 38 6.82 -1.04 -1.72
CA GLY A 38 5.95 -1.61 -0.69
C GLY A 38 4.51 -1.72 -1.16
N ILE A 39 3.89 -2.89 -0.96
CA ILE A 39 2.45 -3.06 -1.12
C ILE A 39 1.91 -3.79 0.12
N GLY A 40 0.98 -3.14 0.82
CA GLY A 40 0.27 -3.69 1.98
C GLY A 40 -1.21 -3.84 1.70
N PHE A 41 -1.73 -5.05 1.76
CA PHE A 41 -3.14 -5.34 1.52
C PHE A 41 -3.91 -5.40 2.85
N TYR A 42 -4.76 -4.42 3.11
CA TYR A 42 -5.55 -4.33 4.34
C TYR A 42 -7.03 -4.59 4.04
N GLU A 43 -7.41 -5.86 3.94
CA GLU A 43 -8.76 -6.27 3.53
C GLU A 43 -9.81 -5.78 4.52
N LYS A 44 -9.58 -6.01 5.82
CA LYS A 44 -10.50 -5.62 6.90
C LYS A 44 -10.70 -4.11 7.01
N LYS A 45 -9.66 -3.34 6.67
CA LYS A 45 -9.68 -1.87 6.70
C LYS A 45 -10.07 -1.28 5.33
N ASN A 46 -10.22 -2.12 4.32
CA ASN A 46 -10.67 -1.81 2.96
C ASN A 46 -9.83 -0.73 2.25
N PHE A 47 -8.50 -0.84 2.32
CA PHE A 47 -7.57 0.01 1.58
C PHE A 47 -6.29 -0.74 1.20
N LEU A 48 -5.58 -0.21 0.21
CA LEU A 48 -4.28 -0.71 -0.24
C LEU A 48 -3.21 0.31 0.13
N HIS A 49 -2.19 -0.12 0.87
CA HIS A 49 -1.00 0.67 1.16
C HIS A 49 0.01 0.50 0.03
N LEU A 50 0.52 1.60 -0.49
CA LEU A 50 1.54 1.63 -1.54
C LEU A 50 2.66 2.57 -1.12
N ASP A 51 3.91 2.14 -1.31
CA ASP A 51 5.07 3.01 -1.08
C ASP A 51 6.22 2.74 -2.04
N VAL A 52 7.10 3.73 -2.18
CA VAL A 52 8.32 3.68 -3.02
C VAL A 52 9.58 3.63 -2.17
N ARG A 53 9.55 2.95 -1.02
CA ARG A 53 10.70 2.83 -0.10
C ARG A 53 11.99 2.49 -0.85
N PRO A 54 13.14 3.09 -0.51
CA PRO A 54 14.43 2.82 -1.18
C PRO A 54 15.05 1.46 -0.78
N THR A 55 14.30 0.61 -0.10
CA THR A 55 14.74 -0.70 0.39
C THR A 55 14.21 -1.83 -0.49
N LYS A 56 14.47 -3.08 -0.09
CA LYS A 56 13.94 -4.26 -0.77
C LYS A 56 12.42 -4.21 -0.93
N ARG A 57 11.94 -4.75 -2.05
CA ARG A 57 10.51 -4.91 -2.30
C ARG A 57 9.88 -5.75 -1.19
N THR A 58 8.79 -5.25 -0.62
CA THR A 58 8.09 -5.88 0.50
C THR A 58 6.60 -5.96 0.19
N ARG A 59 5.98 -7.09 0.54
CA ARG A 59 4.54 -7.36 0.38
C ARG A 59 4.01 -7.93 1.69
N TRP A 60 2.85 -7.46 2.16
CA TRP A 60 2.21 -7.98 3.38
C TRP A 60 0.68 -7.88 3.29
N ARG A 61 -0.02 -8.66 4.12
CA ARG A 61 -1.49 -8.68 4.21
C ARG A 61 -1.94 -8.71 5.68
N GLU A 62 -3.07 -8.06 6.01
CA GLU A 62 -3.70 -8.01 7.35
C GLU A 62 -5.22 -8.28 7.33
#